data_AF-A0AA47P034-F1
#
_entry.id   AF-A0AA47P034-F1
#
_cell.length_a   1.000
_cell.length_b   1.000
_cell.length_c   1.000
_cell.angle_alpha   90.00
_cell.angle_beta   90.00
_cell.angle_gamma   90.00
#
_symmetry.space_group_name_H-M   'P 1'
#
loop_
_entity.id
_entity.type
_entity.pdbx_description
1 polymer ?
#
loop_
_entity_poly.entity_id
_entity_poly.type
_entity_poly.pdbx_seq_one_letter_code
_entity_poly.pdbx_strand_id
1 'polypeptide(L)'
;MPAYSTNMRIKFPILALVLEVIMIILFSVFAVYDDGKGHDHDSSNSSHHAEPEDPMNLYPMFQDVHVMIFIGFGFLMTFLKRYGFSSVGVNLLLAAFGLQWGLLTQGFCHLTDGKIKISIFKIINADFSTATVLISFGAVLGKTSPVQLLIMTVLEIGIFAINEHLVAMFKATDVGASMIIHAFGAYFGLAVARVLYRPGLKNGHENDGSVYHSDMFAMIGTVFLWMFWPSFNSAIVEPGFPQMTAVINTYLSLAACVVSAYAVSSLVEHKGKLDMVHIQNATLAGGVAVGTCANMNIGPFGAMLIGFVAGIISTLGFKYLSPILASKLGIQDTCGVHNLHGMPGILGGLAGIVAVALGKIEGKASMQAAALASSLGFALVGGTITGFIMKLPFLAQPPDQNCFDDSIYWEVPEEAEEHEESLTAEHYKNKAEV
;
A
#
# COMPACT_ATOMS: atom_id res chain seq x y z
N MET A 1 -26.66 11.59 22.68
CA MET A 1 -25.44 12.17 23.31
C MET A 1 -24.30 11.93 22.33
N PRO A 2 -23.42 12.91 22.05
CA PRO A 2 -22.63 12.90 20.81
C PRO A 2 -21.49 11.88 20.93
N ALA A 3 -21.74 10.64 20.50
CA ALA A 3 -20.74 9.57 20.53
C ALA A 3 -19.58 9.81 19.54
N TYR A 4 -19.73 10.80 18.66
CA TYR A 4 -18.74 11.18 17.67
C TYR A 4 -18.38 12.66 17.85
N SER A 5 -17.21 12.92 18.45
CA SER A 5 -16.55 14.23 18.36
C SER A 5 -15.46 14.11 17.32
N THR A 6 -15.79 14.50 16.08
CA THR A 6 -14.87 14.57 14.93
C THR A 6 -13.89 15.75 15.02
N ASN A 7 -14.03 16.60 16.04
CA ASN A 7 -13.14 17.74 16.24
C ASN A 7 -11.71 17.28 16.54
N MET A 8 -10.81 17.60 15.62
CA MET A 8 -9.40 17.21 15.65
C MET A 8 -8.49 18.24 16.30
N ARG A 9 -8.97 19.45 16.63
CA ARG A 9 -8.18 20.63 17.03
C ARG A 9 -7.16 20.37 18.15
N ILE A 10 -7.48 19.46 19.07
CA ILE A 10 -6.61 19.10 20.19
C ILE A 10 -6.03 17.70 20.00
N LYS A 11 -6.87 16.71 19.65
CA LYS A 11 -6.48 15.30 19.58
C LYS A 11 -5.38 15.04 18.56
N PHE A 12 -5.52 15.60 17.37
CA PHE A 12 -4.59 15.36 16.27
C PHE A 12 -3.24 16.05 16.48
N PRO A 13 -3.16 17.37 16.76
CA PRO A 13 -1.88 18.01 16.98
C PRO A 13 -1.09 17.43 18.15
N ILE A 14 -1.76 17.10 19.27
CA ILE A 14 -1.07 16.46 20.40
C ILE A 14 -0.46 15.13 19.98
N LEU A 15 -1.24 14.25 19.33
CA LEU A 15 -0.72 12.95 18.90
C LEU A 15 0.44 13.12 17.91
N ALA A 16 0.26 13.92 16.86
CA ALA A 16 1.28 14.11 15.82
C ALA A 16 2.56 14.72 16.38
N LEU A 17 2.48 15.79 17.19
CA LEU A 17 3.66 16.43 17.76
C LEU A 17 4.36 15.55 18.80
N VAL A 18 3.61 14.79 19.62
CA VAL A 18 4.22 13.84 20.56
C VAL A 18 4.94 12.74 19.81
N LEU A 19 4.33 12.15 18.77
CA LEU A 19 4.98 11.14 17.93
C LEU A 19 6.26 11.69 17.28
N GLU A 20 6.22 12.89 16.71
CA GLU A 20 7.38 13.51 16.07
C GLU A 20 8.50 13.82 17.08
N VAL A 21 8.18 14.33 18.28
CA VAL A 21 9.17 14.53 19.35
C VAL A 21 9.80 13.20 19.77
N ILE A 22 9.01 12.14 19.87
CA ILE A 22 9.53 10.79 20.15
C ILE A 22 10.47 10.34 19.03
N MET A 23 10.10 10.54 17.76
CA MET A 23 10.98 10.21 16.62
C MET A 23 12.30 10.95 16.72
N ILE A 24 12.29 12.27 16.91
CA ILE A 24 13.51 13.09 17.04
C ILE A 24 14.40 12.58 18.17
N ILE A 25 13.83 12.27 19.34
CA ILE A 25 14.59 11.73 20.48
C ILE A 25 15.20 10.38 20.10
N LEU A 26 14.43 9.46 19.53
CA LEU A 26 14.92 8.13 19.16
C LEU A 26 15.99 8.20 18.07
N PHE A 27 15.83 9.04 17.04
CA PHE A 27 16.86 9.27 16.02
C PHE A 27 18.13 9.87 16.64
N SER A 28 18.02 10.83 17.56
CA SER A 28 19.20 11.40 18.23
C SER A 28 19.97 10.36 19.06
N VAL A 29 19.26 9.39 19.65
CA VAL A 29 19.87 8.36 20.50
C VAL A 29 20.40 7.19 19.67
N PHE A 30 19.70 6.77 18.63
CA PHE A 30 19.98 5.52 17.92
C PHE A 30 20.47 5.68 16.49
N ALA A 31 20.18 6.76 15.77
CA ALA A 31 20.55 6.87 14.36
C ALA A 31 21.90 7.57 14.14
N VAL A 32 22.67 7.07 13.18
CA VAL A 32 23.90 7.70 12.65
C VAL A 32 23.94 7.52 11.14
N TYR A 33 24.64 8.39 10.40
CA TYR A 33 24.87 8.15 8.97
C TYR A 33 25.76 6.94 8.77
N ASP A 34 25.44 6.12 7.76
CA ASP A 34 26.38 5.11 7.29
C ASP A 34 27.49 5.79 6.49
N ASP A 35 28.71 5.79 7.02
CA ASP A 35 29.87 6.40 6.39
C ASP A 35 30.66 5.43 5.49
N GLY A 36 30.15 4.20 5.34
CA GLY A 36 30.77 3.15 4.54
C GLY A 36 32.05 2.56 5.14
N LYS A 37 32.44 2.94 6.37
CA LYS A 37 33.75 2.60 6.97
C LYS A 37 33.71 1.47 8.00
N GLY A 38 32.71 0.58 7.96
CA GLY A 38 32.45 -0.33 9.08
C GLY A 38 32.11 -1.78 8.74
N HIS A 39 32.80 -2.40 7.77
CA HIS A 39 32.70 -3.85 7.52
C HIS A 39 33.99 -4.65 7.80
N ASP A 40 35.01 -4.06 8.43
CA ASP A 40 36.33 -4.69 8.64
C ASP A 40 36.57 -5.31 10.03
N HIS A 41 35.56 -5.96 10.61
CA HIS A 41 35.78 -6.80 11.79
C HIS A 41 35.07 -8.15 11.65
N ASP A 42 35.44 -8.91 10.63
CA ASP A 42 35.69 -10.36 10.70
C ASP A 42 35.79 -10.97 9.29
N SER A 43 37.01 -11.04 8.73
CA SER A 43 37.44 -12.17 7.89
C SER A 43 38.90 -11.98 7.45
N SER A 44 39.78 -12.73 8.09
CA SER A 44 41.07 -13.11 7.51
C SER A 44 40.85 -13.91 6.23
N ASN A 45 41.59 -13.53 5.17
CA ASN A 45 41.85 -14.28 3.93
C ASN A 45 40.70 -14.47 2.93
N SER A 46 40.51 -13.48 2.05
CA SER A 46 40.37 -13.75 0.60
C SER A 46 40.71 -12.52 -0.22
N SER A 47 41.69 -12.66 -1.10
CA SER A 47 42.09 -11.68 -2.10
C SER A 47 41.06 -11.58 -3.22
N HIS A 48 39.99 -10.83 -3.00
CA HIS A 48 39.21 -10.19 -4.05
C HIS A 48 38.88 -8.78 -3.54
N HIS A 49 39.55 -7.77 -4.12
CA HIS A 49 39.18 -6.39 -3.95
C HIS A 49 37.79 -6.19 -4.58
N ALA A 50 36.72 -6.43 -3.81
CA ALA A 50 35.44 -5.83 -4.11
C ALA A 50 35.62 -4.32 -3.88
N GLU A 51 35.51 -3.51 -4.93
CA GLU A 51 35.45 -2.07 -4.74
C GLU A 51 34.27 -1.77 -3.81
N PRO A 52 34.42 -0.84 -2.86
CA PRO A 52 33.29 -0.43 -2.03
C PRO A 52 32.19 0.08 -2.96
N GLU A 53 31.02 -0.58 -2.93
CA GLU A 53 29.87 -0.14 -3.71
C GLU A 53 29.54 1.31 -3.36
N ASP A 54 29.40 2.16 -4.38
CA ASP A 54 29.00 3.55 -4.20
C ASP A 54 27.65 3.58 -3.44
N PRO A 55 27.59 4.21 -2.25
CA PRO A 55 26.35 4.32 -1.48
C PRO A 55 25.19 4.92 -2.28
N MET A 56 25.48 5.67 -3.35
CA MET A 56 24.51 6.33 -4.22
C MET A 56 23.94 5.43 -5.32
N ASN A 57 24.47 4.22 -5.55
CA ASN A 57 24.01 3.32 -6.62
C ASN A 57 22.52 2.96 -6.52
N LEU A 58 21.99 2.88 -5.29
CA LEU A 58 20.58 2.57 -5.04
C LEU A 58 19.66 3.80 -5.16
N TYR A 59 20.20 5.01 -5.28
CA TYR A 59 19.40 6.24 -5.26
C TYR A 59 18.31 6.28 -6.35
N PRO A 60 18.55 5.87 -7.62
CA PRO A 60 17.50 5.86 -8.63
C PRO A 60 16.34 4.92 -8.28
N MET A 61 16.63 3.70 -7.81
CA MET A 61 15.58 2.76 -7.40
C MET A 61 14.84 3.24 -6.16
N PHE A 62 15.54 3.91 -5.23
CA PHE A 62 14.89 4.62 -4.13
C PHE A 62 13.90 5.66 -4.64
N GLN A 63 14.29 6.52 -5.58
CA GLN A 63 13.40 7.56 -6.12
C GLN A 63 12.14 6.94 -6.72
N ASP A 64 12.27 5.87 -7.49
CA ASP A 64 11.15 5.15 -8.09
C ASP A 64 10.18 4.61 -7.03
N VAL A 65 10.70 3.91 -6.02
CA VAL A 65 9.91 3.37 -4.89
C VAL A 65 9.24 4.51 -4.12
N HIS A 66 9.97 5.58 -3.83
CA HIS A 66 9.45 6.74 -3.10
C HIS A 66 8.31 7.42 -3.88
N VAL A 67 8.42 7.53 -5.21
CA VAL A 67 7.33 8.04 -6.04
C VAL A 67 6.10 7.13 -5.98
N MET A 68 6.28 5.80 -5.92
CA MET A 68 5.16 4.88 -5.71
C MET A 68 4.44 5.13 -4.38
N ILE A 69 5.17 5.45 -3.30
CA ILE A 69 4.60 5.76 -1.98
C ILE A 69 3.77 7.04 -2.00
N PHE A 70 4.32 8.15 -2.53
CA PHE A 70 3.67 9.45 -2.42
C PHE A 70 2.69 9.75 -3.56
N ILE A 71 3.08 9.47 -4.80
CA ILE A 71 2.24 9.73 -5.98
C ILE A 71 1.40 8.50 -6.30
N GLY A 72 2.02 7.32 -6.33
CA GLY A 72 1.35 6.07 -6.71
C GLY A 72 0.12 5.77 -5.84
N PHE A 73 0.34 5.41 -4.58
CA PHE A 73 -0.74 5.17 -3.62
C PHE A 73 -1.60 6.42 -3.39
N GLY A 74 -0.96 7.58 -3.19
CA GLY A 74 -1.64 8.83 -2.88
C GLY A 74 -2.71 9.20 -3.92
N PHE A 75 -2.36 9.18 -5.20
CA PHE A 75 -3.33 9.48 -6.26
C PHE A 75 -4.23 8.29 -6.60
N LEU A 76 -3.79 7.03 -6.51
CA LEU A 76 -4.67 5.89 -6.79
C LEU A 76 -5.95 5.94 -5.93
N MET A 77 -5.82 6.38 -4.68
CA MET A 77 -6.93 6.51 -3.74
C MET A 77 -7.83 7.75 -3.98
N THR A 78 -7.49 8.67 -4.90
CA THR A 78 -8.31 9.87 -5.17
C THR A 78 -9.51 9.59 -6.07
N PHE A 79 -9.82 8.32 -6.37
CA PHE A 79 -11.01 7.97 -7.16
C PHE A 79 -12.31 8.40 -6.45
N LEU A 80 -12.32 8.44 -5.12
CA LEU A 80 -13.46 8.89 -4.31
C LEU A 80 -13.77 10.37 -4.56
N LYS A 81 -14.94 10.65 -5.13
CA LYS A 81 -15.33 11.97 -5.64
C LYS A 81 -15.32 13.11 -4.61
N ARG A 82 -15.47 12.83 -3.31
CA ARG A 82 -15.48 13.82 -2.22
C ARG A 82 -14.44 13.55 -1.12
N TYR A 83 -13.44 12.72 -1.41
CA TYR A 83 -12.41 12.33 -0.45
C TYR A 83 -10.98 12.52 -0.99
N GLY A 84 -10.80 13.34 -2.03
CA GLY A 84 -9.53 13.54 -2.71
C GLY A 84 -8.45 14.16 -1.81
N PHE A 85 -8.81 15.13 -0.95
CA PHE A 85 -7.86 15.79 -0.05
C PHE A 85 -7.37 14.81 1.01
N SER A 86 -8.29 14.05 1.59
CA SER A 86 -7.95 13.04 2.58
C SER A 86 -7.16 11.89 1.96
N SER A 87 -7.48 11.45 0.74
CA SER A 87 -6.71 10.41 0.05
C SER A 87 -5.24 10.80 -0.11
N VAL A 88 -4.93 11.93 -0.76
CA VAL A 88 -3.53 12.31 -1.01
C VAL A 88 -2.86 12.95 0.22
N GLY A 89 -3.58 13.79 0.97
CA GLY A 89 -3.04 14.53 2.10
C GLY A 89 -2.81 13.66 3.34
N VAL A 90 -3.71 12.71 3.63
CA VAL A 90 -3.46 11.75 4.71
C VAL A 90 -2.44 10.70 4.27
N ASN A 91 -2.41 10.28 3.00
CA ASN A 91 -1.32 9.44 2.49
C ASN A 91 0.06 10.07 2.73
N LEU A 92 0.22 11.36 2.41
CA LEU A 92 1.44 12.12 2.67
C LEU A 92 1.81 12.10 4.17
N LEU A 93 0.83 12.33 5.06
CA LEU A 93 1.05 12.28 6.51
C LEU A 93 1.52 10.89 6.98
N LEU A 94 0.79 9.84 6.59
CA LEU A 94 1.10 8.46 7.00
C LEU A 94 2.44 8.01 6.45
N ALA A 95 2.77 8.39 5.22
CA ALA A 95 4.05 8.08 4.62
C ALA A 95 5.19 8.82 5.31
N ALA A 96 5.07 10.14 5.52
CA ALA A 96 6.12 10.92 6.20
C ALA A 96 6.42 10.39 7.62
N PHE A 97 5.39 10.00 8.36
CA PHE A 97 5.58 9.38 9.68
C PHE A 97 6.09 7.94 9.57
N GLY A 98 5.51 7.14 8.67
CA GLY A 98 5.83 5.73 8.46
C GLY A 98 7.29 5.51 8.09
N LEU A 99 7.89 6.37 7.27
CA LEU A 99 9.31 6.31 6.90
C LEU A 99 10.23 6.43 8.12
N GLN A 100 9.94 7.40 9.00
CA GLN A 100 10.72 7.59 10.22
C GLN A 100 10.58 6.38 11.15
N TRP A 101 9.34 5.92 11.34
CA TRP A 101 9.05 4.83 12.24
C TRP A 101 9.62 3.49 11.74
N GLY A 102 9.51 3.21 10.45
CA GLY A 102 10.07 2.03 9.78
C GLY A 102 11.59 1.96 9.89
N LEU A 103 12.30 3.08 9.66
CA LEU A 103 13.75 3.16 9.86
C LEU A 103 14.17 2.76 11.28
N LEU A 104 13.40 3.19 12.29
CA LEU A 104 13.67 2.84 13.69
C LEU A 104 13.31 1.38 13.99
N THR A 105 12.09 0.93 13.70
CA THR A 105 11.63 -0.42 14.08
C THR A 105 12.42 -1.52 13.38
N GLN A 106 12.64 -1.39 12.07
CA GLN A 106 13.47 -2.34 11.32
C GLN A 106 14.94 -2.21 11.72
N GLY A 107 15.39 -0.99 12.03
CA GLY A 107 16.74 -0.70 12.50
C GLY A 107 17.07 -1.29 13.88
N PHE A 108 16.10 -1.36 14.80
CA PHE A 108 16.29 -1.96 16.12
C PHE A 108 16.62 -3.45 16.05
N CYS A 109 16.16 -4.16 15.02
CA CYS A 109 16.53 -5.55 14.75
C CYS A 109 17.96 -5.71 14.20
N HIS A 110 18.61 -4.61 13.78
CA HIS A 110 19.89 -4.60 13.07
C HIS A 110 20.84 -3.51 13.61
N LEU A 111 20.95 -3.41 14.93
CA LEU A 111 21.85 -2.46 15.59
C LEU A 111 23.32 -2.88 15.41
N THR A 112 24.18 -1.90 15.09
CA THR A 112 25.64 -2.04 15.08
C THR A 112 26.21 -1.07 16.10
N ASP A 113 26.91 -1.58 17.11
CA ASP A 113 27.43 -0.78 18.24
C ASP A 113 26.34 0.06 18.95
N GLY A 114 25.13 -0.50 19.05
CA GLY A 114 23.97 0.19 19.62
C GLY A 114 23.40 1.31 18.75
N LYS A 115 23.83 1.44 17.49
CA LYS A 115 23.37 2.45 16.53
C LYS A 115 22.75 1.83 15.28
N ILE A 116 21.83 2.57 14.67
CA ILE A 116 21.23 2.32 13.37
C ILE A 116 22.00 3.16 12.35
N LYS A 117 22.82 2.51 11.52
CA LYS A 117 23.48 3.16 10.38
C LYS A 117 22.48 3.42 9.27
N ILE A 118 22.12 4.67 9.00
CA ILE A 118 21.14 5.07 8.00
C ILE A 118 21.80 5.11 6.62
N SER A 119 21.28 4.31 5.70
CA SER A 119 21.72 4.20 4.30
C SER A 119 20.51 4.22 3.35
N ILE A 120 20.73 4.43 2.06
CA ILE A 120 19.66 4.41 1.05
C ILE A 120 18.91 3.07 1.06
N PHE A 121 19.62 1.95 1.26
CA PHE A 121 19.00 0.64 1.42
C PHE A 121 17.98 0.61 2.56
N LYS A 122 18.31 1.17 3.73
CA LYS A 122 17.37 1.23 4.86
C LYS A 122 16.19 2.18 4.60
N ILE A 123 16.42 3.26 3.85
CA ILE A 123 15.34 4.16 3.42
C ILE A 123 14.34 3.40 2.53
N ILE A 124 14.82 2.62 1.55
CA ILE A 124 13.97 1.77 0.70
C ILE A 124 13.16 0.77 1.54
N ASN A 125 13.78 0.13 2.53
CA ASN A 125 13.06 -0.80 3.41
C ASN A 125 12.00 -0.09 4.27
N ALA A 126 12.24 1.18 4.65
CA ALA A 126 11.25 1.99 5.34
C ALA A 126 10.09 2.40 4.40
N ASP A 127 10.36 2.66 3.11
CA ASP A 127 9.31 2.83 2.09
C ASP A 127 8.46 1.55 1.97
N PHE A 128 9.07 0.36 2.03
CA PHE A 128 8.36 -0.92 1.98
C PHE A 128 7.44 -1.18 3.19
N SER A 129 7.91 -0.94 4.41
CA SER A 129 7.04 -1.04 5.60
C SER A 129 5.91 0.00 5.56
N THR A 130 6.20 1.20 5.04
CA THR A 130 5.20 2.25 4.80
C THR A 130 4.17 1.84 3.75
N ALA A 131 4.59 1.23 2.64
CA ALA A 131 3.69 0.72 1.60
C ALA A 131 2.64 -0.23 2.17
N THR A 132 3.05 -1.08 3.12
CA THR A 132 2.15 -2.00 3.83
C THR A 132 1.01 -1.26 4.52
N VAL A 133 1.31 -0.15 5.21
CA VAL A 133 0.31 0.70 5.85
C VAL A 133 -0.61 1.37 4.84
N LEU A 134 -0.08 1.81 3.69
CA LEU A 134 -0.88 2.43 2.64
C LEU A 134 -1.84 1.42 1.97
N ILE A 135 -1.44 0.15 1.88
CA ILE A 135 -2.34 -0.94 1.50
C ILE A 135 -3.45 -1.11 2.54
N SER A 136 -3.13 -1.16 3.83
CA SER A 136 -4.13 -1.24 4.89
C SER A 136 -5.06 -0.03 4.91
N PHE A 137 -4.52 1.17 4.65
CA PHE A 137 -5.28 2.40 4.54
C PHE A 137 -6.36 2.30 3.45
N GLY A 138 -6.04 1.71 2.29
CA GLY A 138 -7.03 1.48 1.22
C GLY A 138 -8.24 0.65 1.67
N ALA A 139 -8.08 -0.30 2.61
CA ALA A 139 -9.21 -1.06 3.15
C ALA A 139 -10.16 -0.19 3.99
N VAL A 140 -9.61 0.78 4.73
CA VAL A 140 -10.34 1.62 5.70
C VAL A 140 -10.56 3.07 5.25
N LEU A 141 -10.17 3.39 4.01
CA LEU A 141 -10.27 4.69 3.38
C LEU A 141 -11.70 5.25 3.48
N GLY A 142 -11.82 6.55 3.77
CA GLY A 142 -13.10 7.23 3.90
C GLY A 142 -13.87 6.99 5.19
N LYS A 143 -13.44 6.04 6.04
CA LYS A 143 -14.18 5.61 7.24
C LYS A 143 -13.44 5.87 8.54
N THR A 144 -12.20 6.35 8.47
CA THR A 144 -11.30 6.52 9.61
C THR A 144 -10.72 7.92 9.66
N SER A 145 -10.39 8.39 10.86
CA SER A 145 -9.77 9.69 11.10
C SER A 145 -8.25 9.64 10.93
N PRO A 146 -7.58 10.78 10.67
CA PRO A 146 -6.12 10.86 10.72
C PRO A 146 -5.49 10.38 12.04
N VAL A 147 -6.18 10.54 13.18
CA VAL A 147 -5.72 10.02 14.49
C VAL A 147 -5.74 8.50 14.52
N GLN A 148 -6.82 7.87 14.03
CA GLN A 148 -6.88 6.41 13.95
C GLN A 148 -5.79 5.86 13.02
N LEU A 149 -5.52 6.54 11.92
CA LEU A 149 -4.54 6.11 10.93
C LEU A 149 -3.11 6.23 11.44
N LEU A 150 -2.73 7.29 12.18
CA LEU A 150 -1.42 7.35 12.85
C LEU A 150 -1.22 6.22 13.87
N ILE A 151 -2.27 5.88 14.64
CA ILE A 151 -2.23 4.74 15.57
C ILE A 151 -2.06 3.42 14.80
N MET A 152 -2.78 3.25 13.69
CA MET A 152 -2.63 2.10 12.81
C MET A 152 -1.20 1.99 12.29
N THR A 153 -0.60 3.08 11.79
CA THR A 153 0.78 3.12 11.30
C THR A 153 1.79 2.66 12.36
N VAL A 154 1.68 3.13 13.62
CA VAL A 154 2.58 2.71 14.70
C VAL A 154 2.51 1.21 14.93
N LEU A 155 1.29 0.69 15.07
CA LEU A 155 1.04 -0.72 15.41
C LEU A 155 1.40 -1.64 14.25
N GLU A 156 0.97 -1.30 13.04
CA GLU A 156 1.17 -2.09 11.84
C GLU A 156 2.65 -2.23 11.49
N ILE A 157 3.42 -1.13 11.46
CA ILE A 157 4.86 -1.18 11.18
C ILE A 157 5.61 -1.98 12.27
N GLY A 158 5.21 -1.85 13.55
CA GLY A 158 5.81 -2.64 14.62
C GLY A 158 5.59 -4.15 14.44
N ILE A 159 4.38 -4.55 14.06
CA ILE A 159 4.03 -5.96 13.80
C ILE A 159 4.67 -6.46 12.50
N PHE A 160 4.70 -5.61 11.47
CA PHE A 160 5.40 -5.88 10.21
C PHE A 160 6.88 -6.19 10.46
N ALA A 161 7.58 -5.38 11.26
CA ALA A 161 9.00 -5.59 11.55
C ALA A 161 9.27 -6.93 12.26
N ILE A 162 8.36 -7.35 13.15
CA ILE A 162 8.44 -8.68 13.79
C ILE A 162 8.25 -9.80 12.75
N ASN A 163 7.24 -9.68 11.88
CA ASN A 163 6.99 -10.66 10.83
C ASN A 163 8.15 -10.73 9.82
N GLU A 164 8.66 -9.59 9.37
CA GLU A 164 9.82 -9.47 8.47
C GLU A 164 11.04 -10.18 9.07
N HIS A 165 11.35 -9.91 10.34
CA HIS A 165 12.47 -10.58 11.03
C HIS A 165 12.26 -12.10 11.12
N LEU A 166 11.05 -12.56 11.41
CA LEU A 166 10.72 -13.99 11.44
C LEU A 166 10.83 -14.66 10.07
N VAL A 167 10.35 -14.00 9.02
CA VAL A 167 10.46 -14.48 7.64
C VAL A 167 11.93 -14.57 7.21
N ALA A 168 12.76 -13.60 7.59
CA ALA A 168 14.21 -13.66 7.37
C ALA A 168 14.85 -14.89 8.05
N MET A 169 14.41 -15.25 9.26
CA MET A 169 14.88 -16.47 9.95
C MET A 169 14.48 -17.76 9.22
N PHE A 170 13.37 -17.77 8.48
CA PHE A 170 12.99 -18.90 7.63
C PHE A 170 13.89 -19.05 6.40
N LYS A 171 14.69 -18.04 6.07
CA LYS A 171 15.47 -17.97 4.82
C LYS A 171 14.58 -18.11 3.58
N ALA A 172 13.37 -17.56 3.69
CA ALA A 172 12.42 -17.44 2.61
C ALA A 172 12.83 -16.29 1.68
N THR A 173 12.56 -16.42 0.37
CA THR A 173 12.84 -15.38 -0.62
C THR A 173 11.54 -14.66 -0.94
N ASP A 174 11.48 -13.35 -0.75
CA ASP A 174 10.30 -12.54 -1.08
C ASP A 174 10.69 -11.15 -1.60
N VAL A 175 11.49 -11.11 -2.68
CA VAL A 175 12.20 -9.88 -3.09
C VAL A 175 11.30 -8.70 -3.48
N GLY A 176 10.16 -8.98 -4.12
CA GLY A 176 9.10 -8.00 -4.38
C GLY A 176 7.96 -8.04 -3.37
N ALA A 177 8.17 -8.72 -2.24
CA ALA A 177 7.33 -8.67 -1.05
C ALA A 177 5.83 -9.01 -1.27
N SER A 178 5.52 -9.99 -2.12
CA SER A 178 4.12 -10.44 -2.30
C SER A 178 3.52 -10.96 -0.99
N MET A 179 4.35 -11.56 -0.12
CA MET A 179 3.90 -12.10 1.17
C MET A 179 4.01 -11.06 2.28
N ILE A 180 5.19 -10.45 2.47
CA ILE A 180 5.48 -9.61 3.64
C ILE A 180 4.89 -8.20 3.55
N ILE A 181 4.69 -7.64 2.35
CA ILE A 181 4.02 -6.33 2.16
C ILE A 181 2.58 -6.54 1.70
N HIS A 182 2.38 -7.17 0.54
CA HIS A 182 1.08 -7.12 -0.13
C HIS A 182 0.03 -7.99 0.54
N ALA A 183 0.31 -9.29 0.73
CA ALA A 183 -0.61 -10.16 1.47
C ALA A 183 -0.76 -9.66 2.92
N PHE A 184 0.34 -9.37 3.61
CA PHE A 184 0.28 -8.86 4.98
C PHE A 184 -0.60 -7.60 5.09
N GLY A 185 -0.31 -6.54 4.33
CA GLY A 185 -1.03 -5.27 4.43
C GLY A 185 -2.50 -5.42 4.04
N ALA A 186 -2.79 -6.20 3.00
CA ALA A 186 -4.18 -6.45 2.61
C ALA A 186 -4.97 -7.13 3.73
N TYR A 187 -4.46 -8.22 4.30
CA TYR A 187 -5.18 -8.97 5.33
C TYR A 187 -5.18 -8.26 6.69
N PHE A 188 -4.18 -7.42 6.98
CA PHE A 188 -4.17 -6.54 8.14
C PHE A 188 -5.29 -5.50 8.00
N GLY A 189 -5.33 -4.76 6.90
CA GLY A 189 -6.37 -3.77 6.59
C GLY A 189 -7.77 -4.37 6.56
N LEU A 190 -7.96 -5.56 5.97
CA LEU A 190 -9.25 -6.26 5.97
C LEU A 190 -9.70 -6.67 7.37
N ALA A 191 -8.77 -7.12 8.22
CA ALA A 191 -9.09 -7.44 9.62
C ALA A 191 -9.50 -6.18 10.39
N VAL A 192 -8.79 -5.06 10.20
CA VAL A 192 -9.19 -3.75 10.75
C VAL A 192 -10.57 -3.35 10.25
N ALA A 193 -10.80 -3.37 8.93
CA ALA A 193 -12.07 -3.02 8.29
C ALA A 193 -13.23 -3.89 8.81
N ARG A 194 -12.97 -5.18 9.07
CA ARG A 194 -13.98 -6.08 9.64
C ARG A 194 -14.35 -5.74 11.07
N VAL A 195 -13.39 -5.37 11.92
CA VAL A 195 -13.66 -4.96 13.31
C VAL A 195 -14.40 -3.61 13.33
N LEU A 196 -14.02 -2.72 12.42
CA LEU A 196 -14.62 -1.40 12.21
C LEU A 196 -15.88 -1.42 11.32
N TYR A 197 -16.47 -2.59 11.05
CA TYR A 197 -17.67 -2.70 10.22
C TYR A 197 -18.76 -1.69 10.63
N ARG A 198 -19.28 -0.97 9.63
CA ARG A 198 -20.28 0.10 9.79
C ARG A 198 -21.63 -0.34 9.22
N PRO A 199 -22.64 -0.64 10.07
CA PRO A 199 -23.95 -1.09 9.61
C PRO A 199 -24.67 -0.08 8.70
N GLY A 200 -24.48 1.23 8.91
CA GLY A 200 -25.09 2.28 8.10
C GLY A 200 -24.60 2.29 6.65
N LEU A 201 -23.43 1.71 6.38
CA LEU A 201 -22.84 1.61 5.04
C LEU A 201 -23.18 0.27 4.33
N LYS A 202 -24.02 -0.58 4.91
CA LYS A 202 -24.34 -1.91 4.35
C LYS A 202 -24.90 -1.85 2.93
N ASN A 203 -25.69 -0.81 2.63
CA ASN A 203 -26.34 -0.62 1.35
C ASN A 203 -25.58 0.36 0.44
N GLY A 204 -24.30 0.60 0.72
CA GLY A 204 -23.49 1.63 0.06
C GLY A 204 -23.66 3.01 0.71
N HIS A 205 -22.90 3.97 0.18
CA HIS A 205 -22.93 5.37 0.60
C HIS A 205 -22.87 6.25 -0.65
N GLU A 206 -23.57 7.39 -0.67
CA GLU A 206 -23.64 8.25 -1.85
C GLU A 206 -22.26 8.77 -2.30
N ASN A 207 -21.38 9.04 -1.34
CA ASN A 207 -20.01 9.49 -1.58
C ASN A 207 -19.01 8.34 -1.86
N ASP A 208 -19.42 7.07 -1.72
CA ASP A 208 -18.58 5.89 -2.03
C ASP A 208 -18.66 5.57 -3.52
N GLY A 209 -17.99 6.39 -4.33
CA GLY A 209 -17.95 6.29 -5.77
C GLY A 209 -17.10 7.37 -6.42
N SER A 210 -16.95 7.30 -7.74
CA SER A 210 -16.13 8.22 -8.53
C SER A 210 -16.94 9.15 -9.42
N VAL A 211 -16.24 10.14 -9.96
CA VAL A 211 -16.66 11.01 -11.06
C VAL A 211 -15.53 11.06 -12.08
N TYR A 212 -15.81 11.53 -13.30
CA TYR A 212 -14.87 11.45 -14.41
C TYR A 212 -13.46 11.97 -14.09
N HIS A 213 -13.35 13.15 -13.47
CA HIS A 213 -12.06 13.75 -13.15
C HIS A 213 -11.35 13.05 -11.97
N SER A 214 -12.09 12.52 -10.99
CA SER A 214 -11.49 11.79 -9.87
C SER A 214 -10.87 10.47 -10.36
N ASP A 215 -11.50 9.81 -11.33
CA ASP A 215 -10.95 8.63 -12.00
C ASP A 215 -9.71 8.96 -12.85
N MET A 216 -9.68 10.12 -13.51
CA MET A 216 -8.50 10.59 -14.23
C MET A 216 -7.32 10.87 -13.28
N PHE A 217 -7.58 11.44 -12.10
CA PHE A 217 -6.56 11.59 -11.06
C PHE A 217 -6.09 10.24 -10.52
N ALA A 218 -6.99 9.28 -10.29
CA ALA A 218 -6.60 7.94 -9.86
C ALA A 218 -5.72 7.18 -10.86
N MET A 219 -5.92 7.44 -12.15
CA MET A 219 -5.03 6.91 -13.19
C MET A 219 -3.60 7.43 -13.11
N ILE A 220 -3.37 8.64 -12.55
CA ILE A 220 -2.00 9.12 -12.30
C ILE A 220 -1.29 8.15 -11.34
N GLY A 221 -1.93 7.84 -10.22
CA GLY A 221 -1.40 6.87 -9.25
C GLY A 221 -1.15 5.51 -9.89
N THR A 222 -2.13 5.01 -10.66
CA THR A 222 -2.02 3.74 -11.40
C THR A 222 -0.78 3.70 -12.29
N VAL A 223 -0.57 4.73 -13.13
CA VAL A 223 0.51 4.74 -14.12
C VAL A 223 1.87 4.83 -13.44
N PHE A 224 2.02 5.65 -12.39
CA PHE A 224 3.27 5.73 -11.63
C PHE A 224 3.59 4.42 -10.91
N LEU A 225 2.59 3.77 -10.30
CA LEU A 225 2.77 2.43 -9.72
C LEU A 225 3.22 1.43 -10.78
N TRP A 226 2.53 1.39 -11.93
CA TRP A 226 2.82 0.44 -13.00
C TRP A 226 4.23 0.61 -13.58
N MET A 227 4.66 1.86 -13.84
CA MET A 227 5.96 2.13 -14.45
C MET A 227 7.13 1.83 -13.51
N PHE A 228 6.98 2.08 -12.21
CA PHE A 228 8.06 1.96 -11.22
C PHE A 228 8.06 0.64 -10.46
N TRP A 229 7.05 -0.21 -10.64
CA TRP A 229 7.01 -1.54 -10.04
C TRP A 229 8.24 -2.42 -10.34
N PRO A 230 8.84 -2.40 -11.55
CA PRO A 230 10.07 -3.14 -11.80
C PRO A 230 11.20 -2.77 -10.84
N SER A 231 11.36 -1.48 -10.52
CA SER A 231 12.30 -0.99 -9.50
C SER A 231 11.91 -1.47 -8.11
N PHE A 232 10.62 -1.42 -7.75
CA PHE A 232 10.12 -1.93 -6.46
C PHE A 232 10.49 -3.40 -6.25
N ASN A 233 10.28 -4.26 -7.25
CA ASN A 233 10.57 -5.69 -7.15
C ASN A 233 12.06 -6.03 -7.27
N SER A 234 12.92 -5.08 -7.64
CA SER A 234 14.36 -5.29 -7.86
C SER A 234 15.27 -4.53 -6.89
N ALA A 235 14.74 -3.58 -6.12
CA ALA A 235 15.51 -2.62 -5.32
C ALA A 235 16.41 -3.28 -4.27
N ILE A 236 15.98 -4.39 -3.69
CA ILE A 236 16.71 -5.15 -2.67
C ILE A 236 17.30 -6.46 -3.20
N VAL A 237 17.26 -6.67 -4.52
CA VAL A 237 17.86 -7.84 -5.17
C VAL A 237 19.35 -7.58 -5.38
N GLU A 238 20.17 -8.61 -5.17
CA GLU A 238 21.61 -8.57 -5.46
C GLU A 238 21.89 -8.03 -6.88
N PRO A 239 22.79 -7.04 -7.03
CA PRO A 239 23.11 -6.44 -8.32
C PRO A 239 23.54 -7.47 -9.38
N GLY A 240 23.23 -7.15 -10.64
CA GLY A 240 23.59 -7.99 -11.80
C GLY A 240 22.42 -8.82 -12.34
N PHE A 241 22.67 -10.07 -12.68
CA PHE A 241 21.70 -10.91 -13.39
C PHE A 241 20.39 -11.17 -12.60
N PRO A 242 20.41 -11.43 -11.27
CA PRO A 242 19.17 -11.58 -10.50
C PRO A 242 18.31 -10.32 -10.48
N GLN A 243 18.92 -9.14 -10.30
CA GLN A 243 18.21 -7.86 -10.31
C GLN A 243 17.60 -7.57 -11.69
N MET A 244 18.36 -7.78 -12.77
CA MET A 244 17.84 -7.66 -14.13
C MET A 244 16.68 -8.63 -14.39
N THR A 245 16.76 -9.85 -13.86
CA THR A 245 15.69 -10.85 -13.95
C THR A 245 14.43 -10.36 -13.25
N ALA A 246 14.55 -9.76 -12.06
CA ALA A 246 13.43 -9.17 -11.32
C ALA A 246 12.75 -8.03 -12.10
N VAL A 247 13.54 -7.14 -12.71
CA VAL A 247 13.02 -6.07 -13.58
C VAL A 247 12.23 -6.65 -14.75
N ILE A 248 12.83 -7.58 -15.52
CA ILE A 248 12.22 -8.15 -16.73
C ILE A 248 10.96 -8.96 -16.41
N ASN A 249 11.02 -9.82 -15.39
CA ASN A 249 9.86 -10.62 -14.98
C ASN A 249 8.71 -9.71 -14.51
N THR A 250 9.01 -8.65 -13.76
CA THR A 250 7.99 -7.69 -13.32
C THR A 250 7.34 -6.97 -14.49
N TYR A 251 8.16 -6.46 -15.41
CA TYR A 251 7.70 -5.80 -16.64
C TYR A 251 6.75 -6.69 -17.46
N LEU A 252 7.15 -7.94 -17.73
CA LEU A 252 6.36 -8.86 -18.53
C LEU A 252 5.08 -9.32 -17.84
N SER A 253 5.13 -9.54 -16.51
CA SER A 253 3.95 -9.86 -15.70
C SER A 253 2.93 -8.73 -15.76
N LEU A 254 3.37 -7.48 -15.54
CA LEU A 254 2.50 -6.31 -15.61
C LEU A 254 1.87 -6.12 -17.00
N ALA A 255 2.64 -6.30 -18.07
CA ALA A 255 2.12 -6.20 -19.44
C ALA A 255 1.01 -7.24 -19.71
N ALA A 256 1.22 -8.50 -19.31
CA ALA A 256 0.20 -9.55 -19.45
C ALA A 256 -1.03 -9.31 -18.55
N CYS A 257 -0.80 -8.76 -17.35
CA CYS A 257 -1.86 -8.40 -16.41
C CYS A 257 -2.79 -7.31 -16.96
N VAL A 258 -2.24 -6.28 -17.61
CA VAL A 258 -3.04 -5.22 -18.26
C VAL A 258 -3.98 -5.82 -19.31
N VAL A 259 -3.45 -6.61 -20.24
CA VAL A 259 -4.26 -7.17 -21.34
C VAL A 259 -5.38 -8.06 -20.80
N SER A 260 -5.09 -8.91 -19.82
CA SER A 260 -6.09 -9.78 -19.20
C SER A 260 -7.13 -9.01 -18.39
N ALA A 261 -6.73 -7.98 -17.63
CA ALA A 261 -7.67 -7.13 -16.88
C ALA A 261 -8.64 -6.39 -17.80
N TYR A 262 -8.16 -5.80 -18.90
CA TYR A 262 -9.02 -5.15 -19.89
C TYR A 262 -9.99 -6.13 -20.55
N ALA A 263 -9.50 -7.32 -20.95
CA ALA A 263 -10.32 -8.34 -21.57
C ALA A 263 -11.42 -8.84 -20.62
N VAL A 264 -11.07 -9.15 -19.37
CA VAL A 264 -12.04 -9.60 -18.38
C VAL A 264 -13.00 -8.49 -17.98
N SER A 265 -12.53 -7.24 -17.84
CA SER A 265 -13.42 -6.10 -17.56
C SER A 265 -14.50 -5.97 -18.64
N SER A 266 -14.12 -6.00 -19.91
CA SER A 266 -15.08 -5.95 -21.02
C SER A 266 -16.03 -7.14 -21.01
N LEU A 267 -15.55 -8.34 -20.68
CA LEU A 267 -16.35 -9.56 -20.63
C LEU A 267 -17.42 -9.53 -19.53
N VAL A 268 -17.10 -8.99 -18.35
CA VAL A 268 -18.00 -9.01 -17.19
C VAL A 268 -18.87 -7.76 -17.05
N GLU A 269 -18.53 -6.67 -17.76
CA GLU A 269 -19.33 -5.45 -17.77
C GLU A 269 -20.38 -5.41 -18.88
N HIS A 270 -21.44 -4.66 -18.60
CA HIS A 270 -22.56 -4.56 -19.52
C HIS A 270 -22.13 -3.91 -20.85
N LYS A 271 -22.58 -4.52 -21.96
CA LYS A 271 -22.35 -4.07 -23.34
C LYS A 271 -20.87 -4.05 -23.76
N GLY A 272 -20.00 -4.83 -23.10
CA GLY A 272 -18.58 -4.88 -23.45
C GLY A 272 -17.78 -3.64 -23.03
N LYS A 273 -18.34 -2.79 -22.16
CA LYS A 273 -17.68 -1.57 -21.68
C LYS A 273 -16.55 -1.88 -20.69
N LEU A 274 -15.69 -0.91 -20.43
CA LEU A 274 -14.64 -1.01 -19.42
C LEU A 274 -15.06 -0.26 -18.15
N ASP A 275 -14.64 -0.77 -17.00
CA ASP A 275 -14.82 -0.13 -15.69
C ASP A 275 -13.48 0.44 -15.20
N MET A 276 -13.47 1.71 -14.81
CA MET A 276 -12.24 2.39 -14.37
C MET A 276 -11.67 1.80 -13.09
N VAL A 277 -12.48 1.23 -12.19
CA VAL A 277 -11.99 0.57 -10.98
C VAL A 277 -11.14 -0.66 -11.35
N HIS A 278 -11.58 -1.43 -12.35
CA HIS A 278 -10.79 -2.55 -12.87
C HIS A 278 -9.48 -2.06 -13.49
N ILE A 279 -9.54 -1.00 -14.29
CA ILE A 279 -8.35 -0.51 -15.01
C ILE A 279 -7.33 0.12 -14.06
N GLN A 280 -7.77 0.91 -13.08
CA GLN A 280 -6.89 1.56 -12.11
C GLN A 280 -6.19 0.54 -11.20
N ASN A 281 -6.88 -0.54 -10.83
CA ASN A 281 -6.38 -1.45 -9.80
C ASN A 281 -5.92 -2.80 -10.37
N ALA A 282 -6.77 -3.51 -11.11
CA ALA A 282 -6.47 -4.89 -11.52
C ALA A 282 -5.30 -5.01 -12.50
N THR A 283 -4.95 -3.93 -13.21
CA THR A 283 -3.78 -3.87 -14.10
C THR A 283 -2.45 -3.93 -13.35
N LEU A 284 -2.46 -3.63 -12.05
CA LEU A 284 -1.30 -3.63 -11.16
C LEU A 284 -1.05 -5.00 -10.49
N ALA A 285 -2.04 -5.89 -10.51
CA ALA A 285 -2.00 -7.18 -9.81
C ALA A 285 -0.83 -8.09 -10.26
N GLY A 286 -0.36 -7.94 -11.49
CA GLY A 286 0.80 -8.68 -12.01
C GLY A 286 2.12 -8.30 -11.33
N GLY A 287 2.28 -7.03 -10.93
CA GLY A 287 3.44 -6.58 -10.17
C GLY A 287 3.48 -7.18 -8.77
N VAL A 288 2.32 -7.22 -8.11
CA VAL A 288 2.12 -7.90 -6.82
C VAL A 288 2.39 -9.40 -6.95
N ALA A 289 1.77 -10.07 -7.92
CA ALA A 289 1.77 -11.53 -8.02
C ALA A 289 3.12 -12.13 -8.41
N VAL A 290 4.01 -11.37 -9.07
CA VAL A 290 5.34 -11.88 -9.43
C VAL A 290 6.40 -11.59 -8.35
N GLY A 291 6.10 -10.71 -7.39
CA GLY A 291 7.08 -10.16 -6.43
C GLY A 291 7.96 -11.21 -5.75
N THR A 292 7.38 -12.24 -5.14
CA THR A 292 8.14 -13.30 -4.44
C THR A 292 9.15 -14.02 -5.35
N CYS A 293 8.77 -14.28 -6.59
CA CYS A 293 9.59 -15.02 -7.55
C CYS A 293 10.23 -14.13 -8.63
N ALA A 294 10.25 -12.80 -8.44
CA ALA A 294 10.69 -11.88 -9.49
C ALA A 294 12.14 -12.14 -9.89
N ASN A 295 13.04 -12.40 -8.94
CA ASN A 295 14.44 -12.71 -9.20
C ASN A 295 14.72 -14.20 -9.52
N MET A 296 13.70 -15.06 -9.55
CA MET A 296 13.87 -16.49 -9.80
C MET A 296 13.84 -16.80 -11.30
N ASN A 297 14.55 -17.84 -11.74
CA ASN A 297 14.60 -18.22 -13.16
C ASN A 297 13.33 -18.98 -13.62
N ILE A 298 12.18 -18.31 -13.56
CA ILE A 298 10.87 -18.81 -14.01
C ILE A 298 10.67 -18.68 -15.53
N GLY A 299 11.60 -18.01 -16.21
CA GLY A 299 11.53 -17.68 -17.62
C GLY A 299 10.49 -16.60 -17.94
N PRO A 300 10.65 -15.86 -19.06
CA PRO A 300 9.69 -14.82 -19.48
C PRO A 300 8.24 -15.30 -19.55
N PHE A 301 8.01 -16.53 -20.02
CA PHE A 301 6.67 -17.10 -20.11
C PHE A 301 6.02 -17.29 -18.73
N GLY A 302 6.80 -17.67 -17.71
CA GLY A 302 6.30 -17.90 -16.36
C GLY A 302 5.81 -16.60 -15.73
N ALA A 303 6.58 -15.51 -15.92
CA ALA A 303 6.19 -14.18 -15.49
C ALA A 303 4.90 -13.70 -16.19
N MET A 304 4.79 -13.87 -17.50
CA MET A 304 3.57 -13.52 -18.25
C MET A 304 2.35 -14.33 -17.79
N LEU A 305 2.53 -15.63 -17.50
CA LEU A 305 1.45 -16.48 -17.02
C LEU A 305 0.95 -16.03 -15.65
N ILE A 306 1.85 -15.70 -14.72
CA ILE A 306 1.50 -15.16 -13.40
C ILE A 306 0.71 -13.86 -13.56
N GLY A 307 1.19 -12.92 -14.37
CA GLY A 307 0.52 -11.66 -14.64
C GLY A 307 -0.86 -11.83 -15.29
N PHE A 308 -0.97 -12.70 -16.28
CA PHE A 308 -2.23 -13.04 -16.94
C PHE A 308 -3.28 -13.58 -15.95
N VAL A 309 -2.88 -14.53 -15.08
CA VAL A 309 -3.77 -15.07 -14.05
C VAL A 309 -4.14 -14.00 -13.03
N ALA A 310 -3.18 -13.17 -12.60
CA ALA A 310 -3.40 -12.08 -11.65
C ALA A 310 -4.44 -11.07 -12.14
N GLY A 311 -4.36 -10.65 -13.41
CA GLY A 311 -5.32 -9.72 -14.01
C GLY A 311 -6.74 -10.29 -14.06
N ILE A 312 -6.88 -11.59 -14.35
CA ILE A 312 -8.18 -12.29 -14.32
C ILE A 312 -8.75 -12.31 -12.90
N ILE A 313 -7.99 -12.83 -11.92
CA ILE A 313 -8.52 -13.02 -10.56
C ILE A 313 -8.80 -11.68 -9.87
N SER A 314 -7.99 -10.66 -10.11
CA SER A 314 -8.20 -9.33 -9.54
C SER A 314 -9.48 -8.71 -10.09
N THR A 315 -9.66 -8.74 -11.41
CA THR A 315 -10.87 -8.17 -12.07
C THR A 315 -12.15 -8.89 -11.63
N LEU A 316 -12.13 -10.23 -11.57
CA LEU A 316 -13.25 -11.01 -11.04
C LEU A 316 -13.50 -10.74 -9.55
N GLY A 317 -12.41 -10.48 -8.80
CA GLY A 317 -12.46 -10.08 -7.40
C GLY A 317 -13.25 -8.79 -7.21
N PHE A 318 -12.90 -7.74 -7.96
CA PHE A 318 -13.63 -6.47 -7.93
C PHE A 318 -15.11 -6.65 -8.31
N LYS A 319 -15.39 -7.35 -9.40
CA LYS A 319 -16.76 -7.50 -9.90
C LYS A 319 -17.66 -8.33 -8.97
N TYR A 320 -17.15 -9.43 -8.44
CA TYR A 320 -17.98 -10.45 -7.77
C TYR A 320 -17.62 -10.66 -6.30
N LEU A 321 -16.34 -10.63 -5.93
CA LEU A 321 -15.91 -10.97 -4.57
C LEU A 321 -16.10 -9.79 -3.61
N SER A 322 -15.70 -8.57 -3.99
CA SER A 322 -15.89 -7.36 -3.15
C SER A 322 -17.34 -7.18 -2.67
N PRO A 323 -18.36 -7.29 -3.54
CA PRO A 323 -19.76 -7.24 -3.09
C PRO A 323 -20.14 -8.35 -2.10
N ILE A 324 -19.58 -9.56 -2.26
CA ILE A 324 -19.82 -10.69 -1.36
C ILE A 324 -19.16 -10.45 0.00
N LEU A 325 -17.92 -9.96 0.02
CA LEU A 325 -17.19 -9.61 1.25
C LEU A 325 -17.96 -8.57 2.07
N ALA A 326 -18.44 -7.51 1.43
CA ALA A 326 -19.20 -6.45 2.08
C ALA A 326 -20.57 -6.95 2.60
N SER A 327 -21.35 -7.64 1.76
CA SER A 327 -22.73 -8.00 2.07
C SER A 327 -22.87 -9.21 2.99
N LYS A 328 -21.99 -10.22 2.88
CA LYS A 328 -22.10 -11.49 3.61
C LYS A 328 -21.12 -11.62 4.75
N LEU A 329 -19.91 -11.09 4.61
CA LEU A 329 -18.85 -11.21 5.64
C LEU A 329 -18.69 -9.94 6.48
N GLY A 330 -19.31 -8.82 6.07
CA GLY A 330 -19.20 -7.54 6.77
C GLY A 330 -17.81 -6.92 6.64
N ILE A 331 -17.12 -7.16 5.53
CA ILE A 331 -15.79 -6.59 5.24
C ILE A 331 -15.97 -5.53 4.17
N GLN A 332 -16.00 -4.26 4.59
CA GLN A 332 -16.14 -3.11 3.71
C GLN A 332 -14.75 -2.65 3.26
N ASP A 333 -14.28 -3.16 2.13
CA ASP A 333 -12.96 -2.86 1.54
C ASP A 333 -13.09 -1.78 0.46
N THR A 334 -12.68 -0.55 0.78
CA THR A 334 -12.97 0.63 -0.06
C THR A 334 -12.19 0.65 -1.36
N CYS A 335 -10.88 0.40 -1.33
CA CYS A 335 -10.07 0.32 -2.55
C CYS A 335 -10.08 -1.08 -3.18
N GLY A 336 -10.76 -2.06 -2.58
CA GLY A 336 -10.67 -3.45 -3.02
C GLY A 336 -9.25 -3.99 -2.89
N VAL A 337 -8.54 -3.65 -1.81
CA VAL A 337 -7.15 -4.06 -1.58
C VAL A 337 -7.02 -5.58 -1.49
N HIS A 338 -8.10 -6.30 -1.16
CA HIS A 338 -8.14 -7.75 -1.28
C HIS A 338 -7.89 -8.22 -2.71
N ASN A 339 -8.42 -7.52 -3.70
CA ASN A 339 -8.38 -7.94 -5.10
C ASN A 339 -7.05 -7.61 -5.77
N LEU A 340 -6.42 -6.49 -5.39
CA LEU A 340 -5.12 -6.07 -5.90
C LEU A 340 -3.94 -6.65 -5.10
N HIS A 341 -3.98 -6.55 -3.76
CA HIS A 341 -2.85 -6.92 -2.91
C HIS A 341 -3.03 -8.28 -2.24
N GLY A 342 -4.23 -8.59 -1.74
CA GLY A 342 -4.51 -9.81 -0.98
C GLY A 342 -4.42 -11.09 -1.80
N MET A 343 -5.33 -11.28 -2.77
CA MET A 343 -5.34 -12.49 -3.62
C MET A 343 -4.09 -12.58 -4.51
N PRO A 344 -3.64 -11.49 -5.17
CA PRO A 344 -2.40 -11.55 -5.95
C PRO A 344 -1.16 -11.76 -5.07
N GLY A 345 -1.14 -11.25 -3.84
CA GLY A 345 -0.07 -11.51 -2.88
C GLY A 345 0.03 -12.99 -2.49
N ILE A 346 -1.12 -13.64 -2.24
CA ILE A 346 -1.18 -15.10 -2.04
C ILE A 346 -0.73 -15.84 -3.31
N LEU A 347 -1.19 -15.43 -4.49
CA LEU A 347 -0.76 -16.01 -5.76
C LEU A 347 0.77 -15.94 -5.91
N GLY A 348 1.38 -14.82 -5.55
CA GLY A 348 2.84 -14.65 -5.57
C GLY A 348 3.57 -15.52 -4.58
N GLY A 349 3.09 -15.63 -3.34
CA GLY A 349 3.63 -16.59 -2.37
C GLY A 349 3.55 -18.03 -2.87
N LEU A 350 2.43 -18.44 -3.47
CA LEU A 350 2.26 -19.77 -4.08
C LEU A 350 3.19 -19.97 -5.28
N ALA A 351 3.33 -18.98 -6.15
CA ALA A 351 4.26 -19.02 -7.28
C ALA A 351 5.71 -19.15 -6.80
N GLY A 352 6.09 -18.44 -5.72
CA GLY A 352 7.39 -18.56 -5.07
C GLY A 352 7.64 -19.95 -4.47
N ILE A 353 6.65 -20.54 -3.79
CA ILE A 353 6.73 -21.92 -3.27
C ILE A 353 6.99 -22.91 -4.42
N VAL A 354 6.25 -22.79 -5.51
CA VAL A 354 6.40 -23.65 -6.69
C VAL A 354 7.76 -23.44 -7.36
N ALA A 355 8.19 -22.19 -7.54
CA ALA A 355 9.49 -21.87 -8.16
C ALA A 355 10.66 -22.44 -7.34
N VAL A 356 10.63 -22.33 -6.01
CA VAL A 356 11.63 -22.96 -5.14
C VAL A 356 11.55 -24.49 -5.22
N ALA A 357 10.35 -25.09 -5.22
CA ALA A 357 10.19 -26.53 -5.36
C ALA A 357 10.72 -27.07 -6.69
N LEU A 358 10.68 -26.25 -7.75
CA LEU A 358 11.24 -26.56 -9.07
C LEU A 358 12.74 -26.23 -9.20
N GLY A 359 13.40 -25.82 -8.10
CA GLY A 359 14.83 -25.52 -8.08
C GLY A 359 15.21 -24.25 -8.87
N LYS A 360 14.30 -23.27 -8.97
CA LYS A 360 14.59 -22.00 -9.67
C LYS A 360 15.49 -21.04 -8.89
N ILE A 361 15.63 -21.30 -7.60
CA ILE A 361 16.58 -20.67 -6.68
C ILE A 361 16.82 -21.66 -5.53
N GLU A 362 17.97 -21.57 -4.85
CA GLU A 362 18.23 -22.37 -3.66
C GLU A 362 17.27 -21.98 -2.53
N GLY A 363 16.70 -22.97 -1.85
CA GLY A 363 15.75 -22.73 -0.77
C GLY A 363 14.92 -23.96 -0.42
N LYS A 364 14.02 -23.80 0.54
CA LYS A 364 13.07 -24.84 0.95
C LYS A 364 11.65 -24.35 0.70
N ALA A 365 10.90 -25.04 -0.15
CA ALA A 365 9.51 -24.71 -0.43
C ALA A 365 8.63 -24.69 0.84
N SER A 366 8.96 -25.53 1.83
CA SER A 366 8.31 -25.51 3.15
C SER A 366 8.57 -24.24 3.95
N MET A 367 9.75 -23.63 3.81
CA MET A 367 10.07 -22.35 4.45
C MET A 367 9.39 -21.18 3.74
N GLN A 368 9.24 -21.24 2.42
CA GLN A 368 8.39 -20.28 1.68
C GLN A 368 6.92 -20.36 2.12
N ALA A 369 6.40 -21.58 2.30
CA ALA A 369 5.05 -21.77 2.84
C ALA A 369 4.91 -21.25 4.27
N ALA A 370 5.93 -21.47 5.12
CA ALA A 370 5.96 -20.93 6.47
C ALA A 370 5.98 -19.40 6.49
N ALA A 371 6.71 -18.77 5.58
CA ALA A 371 6.73 -17.31 5.42
C ALA A 371 5.36 -16.76 5.02
N LEU A 372 4.70 -17.33 4.01
CA LEU A 372 3.35 -16.94 3.63
C LEU A 372 2.37 -17.10 4.80
N ALA A 373 2.41 -18.23 5.49
CA ALA A 373 1.55 -18.50 6.64
C ALA A 373 1.80 -17.54 7.80
N SER A 374 3.07 -17.21 8.08
CA SER A 374 3.45 -16.21 9.08
C SER A 374 2.88 -14.84 8.74
N SER A 375 3.10 -14.35 7.51
CA SER A 375 2.60 -13.05 7.08
C SER A 375 1.09 -12.94 7.21
N LEU A 376 0.34 -13.98 6.80
CA LEU A 376 -1.12 -14.02 6.97
C LEU A 376 -1.53 -14.07 8.45
N GLY A 377 -0.83 -14.85 9.26
CA GLY A 377 -1.11 -14.98 10.70
C GLY A 377 -0.91 -13.68 11.47
N PHE A 378 0.25 -13.04 11.31
CA PHE A 378 0.55 -11.75 11.93
C PHE A 378 -0.39 -10.65 11.44
N ALA A 379 -0.71 -10.63 10.14
CA ALA A 379 -1.64 -9.66 9.57
C ALA A 379 -3.03 -9.77 10.19
N LEU A 380 -3.62 -10.97 10.23
CA LEU A 380 -4.97 -11.16 10.75
C LEU A 380 -5.07 -10.89 12.25
N VAL A 381 -4.10 -11.38 13.04
CA VAL A 381 -4.07 -11.15 14.49
C VAL A 381 -3.80 -9.68 14.80
N GLY A 382 -2.77 -9.10 14.18
CA GLY A 382 -2.37 -7.72 14.36
C GLY A 382 -3.44 -6.73 13.92
N GLY A 383 -4.03 -6.94 12.75
CA GLY A 383 -5.11 -6.11 12.23
C GLY A 383 -6.38 -6.21 13.07
N THR A 384 -6.69 -7.39 13.62
CA THR A 384 -7.82 -7.54 14.55
C THR A 384 -7.60 -6.74 15.84
N ILE A 385 -6.43 -6.87 16.46
CA ILE A 385 -6.06 -6.12 17.68
C ILE A 385 -6.11 -4.62 17.40
N THR A 386 -5.48 -4.18 16.31
CA THR A 386 -5.45 -2.78 15.88
C THR A 386 -6.84 -2.25 15.62
N GLY A 387 -7.70 -3.03 14.96
CA GLY A 387 -9.10 -2.69 14.73
C GLY A 387 -9.88 -2.46 16.03
N PHE A 388 -9.65 -3.27 17.07
CA PHE A 388 -10.30 -3.06 18.37
C PHE A 388 -9.81 -1.78 19.06
N ILE A 389 -8.52 -1.46 18.95
CA ILE A 389 -7.96 -0.20 19.46
C ILE A 389 -8.57 0.98 18.70
N MET A 390 -8.62 0.92 17.36
CA MET A 390 -9.22 1.97 16.52
C MET A 390 -10.72 2.13 16.72
N LYS A 391 -11.42 1.11 17.26
CA LYS A 391 -12.87 1.18 17.53
C LYS A 391 -13.23 2.06 18.73
N LEU A 392 -12.25 2.45 19.54
CA LEU A 392 -12.47 3.31 20.71
C LEU A 392 -13.12 4.65 20.29
N PRO A 393 -14.16 5.14 20.99
CA PRO A 393 -15.04 6.22 20.52
C PRO A 393 -14.41 7.62 20.56
N PHE A 394 -13.25 7.77 21.20
CA PHE A 394 -12.60 9.07 21.38
C PHE A 394 -11.63 9.44 20.26
N LEU A 395 -11.45 8.57 19.24
CA LEU A 395 -10.48 8.73 18.16
C LEU A 395 -10.99 9.57 16.97
N ALA A 396 -12.07 10.33 17.16
CA ALA A 396 -12.59 11.30 16.20
C ALA A 396 -13.01 10.74 14.83
N GLN A 397 -13.37 9.45 14.79
CA GLN A 397 -13.94 8.79 13.63
C GLN A 397 -15.24 9.48 13.17
N PRO A 398 -15.54 9.49 11.86
CA PRO A 398 -16.78 10.06 11.36
C PRO A 398 -17.97 9.16 11.72
N PRO A 399 -19.17 9.71 11.90
CA PRO A 399 -20.40 8.92 11.87
C PRO A 399 -20.64 8.35 10.46
N ASP A 400 -21.47 7.31 10.34
CA ASP A 400 -21.68 6.58 9.07
C ASP A 400 -22.16 7.51 7.94
N GLN A 401 -23.04 8.47 8.22
CA GLN A 401 -23.57 9.41 7.23
C GLN A 401 -22.56 10.45 6.68
N ASN A 402 -21.38 10.54 7.29
CA ASN A 402 -20.33 11.51 6.97
C ASN A 402 -19.05 10.80 6.51
N CYS A 403 -19.13 9.52 6.15
CA CYS A 403 -18.00 8.81 5.56
C CYS A 403 -17.74 9.32 4.13
N PHE A 404 -16.49 9.18 3.67
CA PHE A 404 -16.04 9.56 2.33
C PHE A 404 -16.25 11.05 2.00
N ASP A 405 -16.13 11.94 3.00
CA ASP A 405 -16.31 13.38 2.86
C ASP A 405 -15.14 14.16 3.49
N ASP A 406 -14.43 14.94 2.67
CA ASP A 406 -13.29 15.77 3.09
C ASP A 406 -13.70 16.89 4.06
N SER A 407 -14.93 17.41 3.97
CA SER A 407 -15.40 18.54 4.79
C SER A 407 -15.39 18.25 6.30
N ILE A 408 -15.21 16.99 6.70
CA ILE A 408 -15.09 16.59 8.10
C ILE A 408 -13.75 16.99 8.71
N TYR A 409 -12.69 16.98 7.91
CA TYR A 409 -11.33 17.19 8.40
C TYR A 409 -10.58 18.33 7.69
N TRP A 410 -11.14 18.86 6.60
CA TRP A 410 -10.53 19.88 5.76
C TRP A 410 -11.40 21.12 5.63
N GLU A 411 -10.75 22.28 5.56
CA GLU A 411 -11.34 23.49 5.00
C GLU A 411 -11.44 23.28 3.47
N VAL A 412 -12.63 22.95 2.99
CA VAL A 412 -12.88 22.70 1.57
C VAL A 412 -13.20 24.05 0.90
N PRO A 413 -12.60 24.39 -0.25
CA PRO A 413 -12.95 25.59 -0.98
C PRO A 413 -14.46 25.65 -1.23
N GLU A 414 -15.08 26.79 -0.95
CA GLU A 414 -16.49 27.00 -1.29
C GLU A 414 -16.65 26.82 -2.81
N GLU A 415 -17.54 25.91 -3.22
CA GLU A 415 -18.01 25.91 -4.60
C GLU A 415 -18.64 27.28 -4.84
N ALA A 416 -18.18 28.00 -5.85
CA ALA A 416 -18.79 29.28 -6.22
C ALA A 416 -20.23 29.03 -6.68
N GLU A 417 -21.18 29.00 -5.73
CA GLU A 417 -22.63 29.14 -5.95
C GLU A 417 -22.98 30.58 -6.37
N GLU A 418 -22.10 31.24 -7.13
CA GLU A 418 -22.33 32.53 -7.74
C GLU A 418 -22.21 32.36 -9.26
N HIS A 419 -23.20 31.77 -9.93
CA HIS A 419 -23.52 32.16 -11.31
C HIS A 419 -24.87 31.67 -11.85
N GLU A 420 -25.54 30.66 -11.28
CA GLU A 420 -26.87 30.24 -11.78
C GLU A 420 -28.04 31.09 -11.25
N GLU A 421 -27.97 31.57 -10.00
CA GLU A 421 -28.99 32.49 -9.48
C GLU A 421 -28.87 33.92 -10.07
N SER A 422 -27.66 34.37 -10.41
CA SER A 422 -27.46 35.66 -11.08
C SER A 422 -27.98 35.65 -12.53
N LEU A 423 -27.76 34.55 -13.26
CA LEU A 423 -28.21 34.44 -14.66
C LEU A 423 -29.72 34.26 -14.76
N THR A 424 -30.34 33.57 -13.80
CA THR A 424 -31.81 33.48 -13.75
C THR A 424 -32.44 34.80 -13.32
N ALA A 425 -31.89 35.50 -12.32
CA ALA A 425 -32.41 36.80 -11.87
C ALA A 425 -32.33 37.90 -12.97
N GLU A 426 -31.25 37.96 -13.76
CA GLU A 426 -31.16 38.87 -14.91
C GLU A 426 -32.08 38.47 -16.06
N HIS A 427 -32.30 37.16 -16.30
CA HIS A 427 -33.20 36.69 -17.34
C HIS A 427 -34.68 36.95 -17.02
N TYR A 428 -35.06 36.99 -15.74
CA TYR A 428 -36.39 37.40 -15.29
C TYR A 428 -36.59 38.91 -15.25
N LYS A 429 -35.56 39.71 -14.93
CA LYS A 429 -35.64 41.19 -15.04
C LYS A 429 -35.81 41.66 -16.49
N ASN A 430 -35.07 41.08 -17.43
CA ASN A 430 -35.16 41.47 -18.85
C ASN A 430 -36.46 41.03 -19.55
N LYS A 431 -37.25 40.11 -18.97
CA LYS A 431 -38.57 39.72 -19.48
C LYS A 431 -39.73 40.51 -18.87
N ALA A 432 -39.48 41.32 -17.85
CA ALA A 432 -40.49 42.16 -17.22
C ALA A 432 -40.53 43.60 -17.79
N GLU A 433 -39.57 43.97 -18.64
CA GLU A 433 -39.44 45.31 -19.23
C GLU A 433 -39.65 45.37 -20.77
N VAL A 434 -40.29 44.37 -21.38
CA VAL A 434 -40.67 44.38 -22.81
C VAL A 434 -42.15 44.23 -23.02
#